data_AF-A0AAX2INP9-F1
#
_entry.id   AF-A0AAX2INP9-F1
#
_cell.length_a   1.000
_cell.length_b   1.000
_cell.length_c   1.000
_cell.angle_alpha   90.00
_cell.angle_beta   90.00
_cell.angle_gamma   90.00
#
_symmetry.space_group_name_H-M   'P 1'
#
loop_
_entity.id
_entity.type
_entity.pdbx_description
1 polymer ?
#
loop_
_entity_poly.entity_id
_entity_poly.type
_entity_poly.pdbx_seq_one_letter_code
_entity_poly.pdbx_strand_id
1 'polypeptide(L)'
;MEKRNNKYQLQLNELSLKDGSSAEKKLSFEFENHDDLFKIFEVIKSKNIFEDENTVNEFSLGLKLFTEVMLKNKQHPLFEDLRPAITEFMKKLKSQ
;
A
#
# COMPACT_ATOMS: atom_id res chain seq x y z
N MET A 1 12.02 -17.84 -15.32
CA MET A 1 12.47 -17.46 -13.97
C MET A 1 11.24 -17.08 -13.19
N GLU A 2 10.96 -17.76 -12.08
CA GLU A 2 9.93 -17.27 -11.15
C GLU A 2 10.33 -15.85 -10.72
N LYS A 3 9.42 -14.89 -10.88
CA LYS A 3 9.64 -13.54 -10.37
C LYS A 3 9.77 -13.65 -8.85
N ARG A 4 10.95 -13.34 -8.33
CA ARG A 4 11.17 -13.28 -6.88
C ARG A 4 10.45 -12.05 -6.35
N ASN A 5 9.64 -12.23 -5.31
CA ASN A 5 8.99 -11.14 -4.59
C ASN A 5 9.90 -10.66 -3.46
N ASN A 6 9.76 -9.40 -3.07
CA ASN A 6 10.32 -8.89 -1.83
C ASN A 6 9.40 -9.28 -0.68
N LYS A 7 9.97 -9.68 0.46
CA LYS A 7 9.23 -10.07 1.67
C LYS A 7 9.42 -9.03 2.76
N TYR A 8 8.33 -8.65 3.40
CA TYR A 8 8.27 -7.61 4.43
C TYR A 8 7.47 -8.08 5.64
N GLN A 9 7.67 -7.44 6.78
CA GLN A 9 6.83 -7.57 7.96
C GLN A 9 6.23 -6.20 8.29
N LEU A 10 4.93 -6.17 8.58
CA LEU A 10 4.24 -4.99 9.07
C LEU A 10 3.84 -5.20 10.52
N GLN A 11 4.03 -4.18 11.35
CA GLN A 11 3.52 -4.12 12.72
C GLN A 11 2.67 -2.86 12.88
N LEU A 12 1.43 -3.03 13.31
CA LEU A 12 0.50 -1.96 13.63
C LEU A 12 0.20 -2.02 15.12
N ASN A 13 0.33 -0.88 15.80
CA ASN A 13 0.00 -0.73 17.21
C ASN A 13 -1.05 0.37 17.35
N GLU A 14 -2.13 0.11 18.09
CA GLU A 14 -3.03 1.20 18.50
C GLU A 14 -2.25 2.17 19.40
N LEU A 15 -2.35 3.48 19.11
CA LEU A 15 -1.74 4.53 19.93
C LEU A 15 -2.78 5.35 20.68
N SER A 16 -3.93 5.59 20.07
CA SER A 16 -5.07 6.27 20.69
C SER A 16 -6.36 5.87 19.98
N LEU A 17 -7.46 5.84 20.73
CA LEU A 17 -8.80 5.56 20.22
C LEU A 17 -9.66 6.82 20.32
N LYS A 18 -10.54 7.01 19.33
CA LYS A 18 -11.40 8.20 19.24
C LYS A 18 -12.37 8.33 20.42
N ASP A 19 -12.77 7.20 21.02
CA ASP A 19 -13.66 7.14 22.17
C ASP A 19 -12.93 7.31 23.52
N GLY A 20 -11.60 7.47 23.50
CA GLY A 20 -10.77 7.63 24.69
C GLY A 20 -10.52 6.33 25.47
N SER A 21 -10.93 5.17 24.95
CA SER A 21 -10.61 3.88 25.55
C SER A 21 -9.13 3.51 25.36
N SER A 22 -8.67 2.51 26.13
CA SER A 22 -7.27 2.08 26.12
C SER A 22 -6.87 1.50 24.76
N ALA A 23 -5.79 2.02 24.19
CA ALA A 23 -5.20 1.58 22.93
C ALA A 23 -4.18 0.47 23.20
N GLU A 24 -4.58 -0.80 23.02
CA GLU A 24 -3.78 -1.96 23.45
C GLU A 24 -3.56 -2.97 22.33
N LYS A 25 -4.33 -2.91 21.24
CA LYS A 25 -4.25 -3.94 20.20
C LYS A 25 -3.02 -3.75 19.33
N LYS A 26 -2.49 -4.90 18.90
CA LYS A 26 -1.36 -5.00 17.99
C LYS A 26 -1.69 -6.00 16.89
N LEU A 27 -1.25 -5.71 15.67
CA LEU A 27 -1.34 -6.60 14.52
C LEU A 27 0.06 -6.73 13.91
N SER A 28 0.52 -7.96 13.71
CA SER A 28 1.78 -8.24 13.02
C SER A 28 1.55 -9.32 11.97
N PHE A 29 1.99 -9.06 10.74
CA PHE A 29 1.92 -10.05 9.67
C PHE A 29 3.04 -9.84 8.65
N GLU A 30 3.38 -10.92 7.96
CA GLU A 30 4.30 -10.90 6.83
C GLU A 30 3.53 -10.81 5.53
N PHE A 31 4.12 -10.12 4.55
CA PHE A 31 3.55 -10.05 3.20
C PHE A 31 4.66 -9.97 2.16
N GLU A 32 4.29 -10.31 0.94
CA GLU A 32 5.16 -10.22 -0.23
C GLU A 32 4.65 -9.16 -1.19
N ASN A 33 5.57 -8.41 -1.80
CA ASN A 33 5.28 -7.45 -2.88
C ASN A 33 6.26 -7.63 -4.04
N HIS A 34 5.79 -7.43 -5.26
CA HIS A 34 6.63 -7.48 -6.46
C HIS A 34 7.61 -6.29 -6.54
N ASP A 35 7.21 -5.13 -6.02
CA ASP A 35 8.02 -3.92 -6.05
C ASP A 35 8.88 -3.79 -4.79
N ASP A 36 9.98 -3.04 -4.91
CA ASP A 36 10.79 -2.62 -3.76
C ASP A 36 10.11 -1.43 -3.07
N LEU A 37 9.46 -1.67 -1.92
CA LEU A 37 8.65 -0.65 -1.26
C LEU A 37 9.44 0.59 -0.86
N PHE A 38 10.69 0.46 -0.42
CA PHE A 38 11.48 1.62 -0.03
C PHE A 38 11.83 2.48 -1.25
N LYS A 39 12.14 1.86 -2.40
CA LYS A 39 12.29 2.61 -3.65
C LYS A 39 10.99 3.29 -4.07
N ILE A 40 9.84 2.63 -3.87
CA ILE A 40 8.54 3.26 -4.16
C ILE A 40 8.31 4.48 -3.26
N PHE A 41 8.64 4.41 -1.97
CA PHE A 41 8.50 5.56 -1.07
C PHE A 41 9.34 6.75 -1.54
N GLU A 42 10.60 6.52 -1.90
CA GLU A 42 11.46 7.56 -2.46
C GLU A 42 10.91 8.14 -3.77
N VAL A 43 10.41 7.29 -4.67
CA VAL A 43 9.82 7.73 -5.94
C VAL A 43 8.58 8.60 -5.69
N ILE A 44 7.66 8.18 -4.83
CA ILE A 44 6.47 8.97 -4.52
C ILE A 44 6.83 10.28 -3.80
N LYS A 45 7.77 10.24 -2.85
CA LYS A 45 8.30 11.44 -2.17
C LYS A 45 8.87 12.44 -3.17
N SER A 46 9.63 11.97 -4.17
CA SER A 46 10.23 12.82 -5.20
C SER A 46 9.22 13.53 -6.13
N LYS A 47 8.01 12.96 -6.28
CA LYS A 47 6.94 13.58 -7.09
C LYS A 47 6.29 14.77 -6.39
N ASN A 48 6.55 14.96 -5.09
CA ASN A 48 6.05 16.08 -4.29
C ASN A 48 4.52 16.30 -4.41
N ILE A 49 3.77 15.19 -4.51
CA ILE A 49 2.30 15.19 -4.63
C ILE A 49 1.59 15.41 -3.28
N PHE A 50 2.31 15.20 -2.18
CA PHE A 50 1.87 15.45 -0.81
C PHE A 50 2.98 16.18 -0.05
N GLU A 51 2.59 17.10 0.82
CA GLU A 51 3.54 17.92 1.60
C GLU A 51 4.11 17.17 2.81
N ASP A 52 3.30 16.30 3.42
CA ASP A 52 3.64 15.58 4.64
C ASP A 52 4.22 14.18 4.35
N GLU A 53 5.34 13.86 5.00
CA GLU A 53 6.06 12.60 4.82
C GLU A 53 5.27 11.39 5.31
N ASN A 54 4.47 11.54 6.38
CA ASN A 54 3.63 10.45 6.85
C ASN A 54 2.55 10.10 5.82
N THR A 55 1.94 11.12 5.21
CA THR A 55 0.95 10.96 4.13
C THR A 55 1.56 10.24 2.93
N VAL A 56 2.81 10.56 2.55
CA VAL A 56 3.54 9.83 1.49
C VAL A 56 3.70 8.35 1.84
N ASN A 57 4.11 8.04 3.07
CA ASN A 57 4.31 6.67 3.55
C ASN A 57 2.99 5.89 3.59
N GLU A 58 1.95 6.48 4.18
CA GLU A 58 0.60 5.91 4.28
C GLU A 58 0.02 5.60 2.89
N PHE A 59 0.07 6.58 1.99
CA PHE A 59 -0.41 6.42 0.63
C PHE A 59 0.35 5.33 -0.12
N SER A 60 1.67 5.37 -0.09
CA SER A 60 2.51 4.45 -0.85
C SER A 60 2.37 3.01 -0.34
N LEU A 61 2.43 2.82 0.97
CA LEU A 61 2.26 1.50 1.60
C LEU A 61 0.85 0.96 1.37
N GLY A 62 -0.18 1.77 1.62
CA GLY A 62 -1.58 1.38 1.44
C GLY A 62 -1.89 0.99 0.01
N LEU A 63 -1.47 1.81 -0.96
CA LEU A 63 -1.63 1.52 -2.39
C LEU A 63 -0.95 0.21 -2.78
N LYS A 64 0.28 -0.01 -2.30
CA LYS A 64 1.04 -1.21 -2.62
C LYS A 64 0.50 -2.48 -1.96
N LEU A 65 0.01 -2.40 -0.73
CA LEU A 65 -0.69 -3.51 -0.07
C LEU A 65 -1.98 -3.86 -0.82
N PHE A 66 -2.80 -2.85 -1.11
CA PHE A 66 -4.10 -3.06 -1.75
C PHE A 66 -3.97 -3.63 -3.17
N THR A 67 -3.13 -3.01 -4.00
CA THR A 67 -2.96 -3.45 -5.39
C THR A 67 -2.34 -4.84 -5.49
N GLU A 68 -1.48 -5.24 -4.55
CA GLU A 68 -0.94 -6.60 -4.49
C GLU A 68 -2.02 -7.63 -4.14
N VAL A 69 -2.92 -7.31 -3.21
CA VAL A 69 -4.10 -8.15 -2.91
C VAL A 69 -4.99 -8.30 -4.15
N MET A 70 -5.25 -7.20 -4.87
CA MET A 70 -6.01 -7.24 -6.13
C MET A 70 -5.33 -8.13 -7.18
N LEU A 71 -4.00 -8.07 -7.32
CA LEU A 71 -3.26 -8.86 -8.31
C LEU A 71 -3.30 -10.36 -7.98
N LYS A 72 -3.11 -10.73 -6.70
CA LYS A 72 -3.21 -12.12 -6.23
C LYS A 72 -4.62 -12.69 -6.41
N ASN A 73 -5.65 -11.83 -6.35
CA ASN A 73 -7.06 -12.19 -6.44
C ASN A 73 -7.72 -11.63 -7.70
N LYS A 74 -6.99 -11.53 -8.82
CA LYS A 74 -7.44 -10.80 -10.03
C LYS A 74 -8.77 -11.27 -10.66
N GLN A 75 -9.20 -12.50 -10.35
CA GLN A 75 -10.46 -13.11 -10.82
C GLN A 75 -11.62 -12.93 -9.83
N HIS A 76 -11.38 -12.30 -8.68
CA HIS A 76 -12.41 -12.09 -7.69
C HIS A 76 -13.41 -11.03 -8.18
N PRO A 77 -14.74 -11.30 -8.20
CA PRO A 77 -15.76 -10.41 -8.78
C PRO A 77 -15.72 -8.98 -8.23
N LEU A 78 -15.42 -8.82 -6.94
CA LEU A 78 -15.28 -7.50 -6.28
C LEU A 78 -14.28 -6.57 -6.99
N PHE A 79 -13.29 -7.09 -7.70
CA PHE A 79 -12.26 -6.30 -8.37
C PHE A 79 -12.53 -6.08 -9.87
N GLU A 80 -13.54 -6.71 -10.47
CA GLU A 80 -13.75 -6.65 -11.92
C GLU A 80 -13.93 -5.22 -12.41
N ASP A 81 -14.86 -4.47 -11.81
CA ASP A 81 -15.13 -3.08 -12.17
C ASP A 81 -14.07 -2.10 -11.66
N LEU A 82 -13.36 -2.47 -10.58
CA LEU A 82 -12.36 -1.60 -9.97
C LEU A 82 -11.01 -1.65 -10.69
N ARG A 83 -10.65 -2.78 -11.32
CA ARG A 83 -9.36 -2.97 -12.00
C ARG A 83 -9.08 -1.95 -13.11
N PRO A 84 -10.03 -1.62 -14.00
CA PRO A 84 -9.82 -0.57 -15.00
C PRO A 84 -9.54 0.80 -14.36
N ALA A 85 -10.31 1.17 -13.34
CA ALA A 85 -10.15 2.44 -12.64
C ALA A 85 -8.79 2.53 -11.91
N ILE A 86 -8.37 1.45 -11.25
CA ILE A 86 -7.03 1.37 -10.62
C ILE A 86 -5.93 1.46 -11.68
N THR A 87 -6.11 0.84 -12.85
CA THR A 87 -5.13 0.93 -13.94
C THR A 87 -4.95 2.38 -14.42
N GLU A 88 -6.05 3.09 -14.65
CA GLU A 88 -6.01 4.51 -15.05
C GLU A 88 -5.42 5.40 -13.94
N PHE A 89 -5.79 5.15 -12.69
CA PHE A 89 -5.20 5.84 -11.55
C PHE A 89 -3.67 5.65 -11.50
N MET A 90 -3.18 4.42 -11.66
CA MET A 90 -1.75 4.13 -11.65
C MET A 90 -1.00 4.79 -12.81
N LYS A 91 -1.62 4.91 -13.99
CA LYS A 91 -1.05 5.67 -15.12
C LYS A 91 -0.90 7.15 -14.77
N LYS A 92 -1.96 7.77 -14.24
CA LYS A 92 -1.95 9.17 -13.81
C LYS A 92 -0.94 9.43 -12.69
N LEU A 93 -0.83 8.54 -11.72
CA LEU A 93 0.13 8.64 -10.63
C LEU A 93 1.58 8.59 -11.14
N LYS A 94 1.85 7.68 -12.08
CA LYS A 94 3.18 7.56 -12.69
C LYS A 94 3.56 8.78 -13.52
N SER A 95 2.57 9.47 -14.11
CA SER A 95 2.76 10.67 -14.93
C SER A 95 2.82 11.97 -14.15
N GLN A 96 2.53 11.98 -12.85
CA GLN A 96 2.89 13.11 -11.98
C GLN A 96 4.41 13.24 -11.92
#